data_AF-A0A497JMU8-F1
#
_entry.id   AF-A0A497JMU8-F1
#
_cell.length_a   1.000
_cell.length_b   1.000
_cell.length_c   1.000
_cell.angle_alpha   90.00
_cell.angle_beta   90.00
_cell.angle_gamma   90.00
#
_symmetry.space_group_name_H-M   'P 1'
#
loop_
_entity.id
_entity.type
_entity.pdbx_description
1 polymer ?
#
loop_
_entity_poly.entity_id
_entity_poly.type
_entity_poly.pdbx_seq_one_letter_code
_entity_poly.pdbx_strand_id
1 'polypeptide(L)'
;MAMDNLDIAVWLFPLLGVFDVASTFYIWGKGYSPEQYEVGLFASYFMRMGLIYLYVPIYLLILFLFSYILWRMKRSLDPYSKTDRFIFGLLVFVVCFGYAKLLTVIVSNVLLPRYIEGAVSRQLVELSVFIVCVFQMVWFIRDALTSFYRAEETGEETKT
;
A
#
# COMPACT_ATOMS: atom_id res chain seq x y z
N MET A 1 21.75 -12.32 1.42
CA MET A 1 20.99 -11.40 2.27
C MET A 1 19.54 -11.87 2.22
N ALA A 2 19.03 -12.42 3.32
CA ALA A 2 17.63 -12.87 3.38
C ALA A 2 16.70 -11.67 3.26
N MET A 3 15.57 -11.81 2.57
CA MET A 3 14.53 -10.77 2.55
C MET A 3 13.93 -10.66 3.95
N ASP A 4 13.83 -9.44 4.47
CA ASP A 4 13.09 -9.18 5.70
C ASP A 4 11.60 -8.89 5.41
N ASN A 5 10.80 -8.77 6.48
CA ASN A 5 9.37 -8.52 6.36
C ASN A 5 9.05 -7.17 5.68
N LEU A 6 9.94 -6.18 5.76
CA LEU A 6 9.75 -4.90 5.08
C LEU A 6 9.99 -5.03 3.57
N ASP A 7 10.98 -5.83 3.14
CA ASP A 7 11.18 -6.16 1.73
C ASP A 7 9.96 -6.88 1.17
N ILE A 8 9.43 -7.85 1.93
CA ILE A 8 8.20 -8.58 1.57
C ILE A 8 7.04 -7.59 1.42
N ALA A 9 6.82 -6.70 2.39
CA ALA A 9 5.79 -5.67 2.34
C ALA A 9 5.92 -4.78 1.09
N VAL A 10 7.12 -4.30 0.78
CA VAL A 10 7.35 -3.46 -0.42
C VAL A 10 7.00 -4.22 -1.72
N TRP A 11 7.30 -5.51 -1.81
CA TRP A 11 7.02 -6.31 -3.00
C TRP A 11 5.58 -6.81 -3.12
N LEU A 12 4.75 -6.59 -2.10
CA LEU A 12 3.34 -6.96 -2.15
C LEU A 12 2.45 -5.86 -2.77
N PHE A 13 2.94 -4.64 -2.94
CA PHE A 13 2.20 -3.57 -3.63
C PHE A 13 1.67 -3.97 -5.02
N PRO A 14 2.47 -4.58 -5.93
CA PRO A 14 1.95 -4.99 -7.24
C PRO A 14 0.89 -6.10 -7.11
N LEU A 15 1.03 -6.99 -6.13
CA LEU A 15 0.03 -8.02 -5.85
C LEU A 15 -1.29 -7.39 -5.38
N LEU A 16 -1.23 -6.41 -4.46
CA LEU A 16 -2.41 -5.63 -4.06
C LEU A 16 -3.01 -4.88 -5.26
N GLY A 17 -2.19 -4.38 -6.17
CA GLY A 17 -2.63 -3.80 -7.44
C GLY A 17 -3.46 -4.76 -8.28
N VAL A 18 -3.05 -6.03 -8.37
CA VAL A 18 -3.83 -7.07 -9.08
C VAL A 18 -5.18 -7.28 -8.41
N PHE A 19 -5.24 -7.32 -7.07
CA PHE A 19 -6.51 -7.44 -6.35
C PHE A 19 -7.41 -6.21 -6.51
N ASP A 20 -6.84 -5.01 -6.52
CA ASP A 20 -7.57 -3.77 -6.79
C ASP A 20 -8.19 -3.79 -8.20
N VAL A 21 -7.39 -4.12 -9.23
CA VAL A 21 -7.88 -4.32 -10.59
C VAL A 21 -8.98 -5.38 -10.63
N ALA A 22 -8.75 -6.56 -10.07
CA ALA A 22 -9.72 -7.65 -10.09
C ALA A 22 -11.05 -7.25 -9.42
N SER A 23 -10.99 -6.59 -8.26
CA SER A 23 -12.18 -6.10 -7.55
C SER A 23 -12.92 -5.02 -8.35
N THR A 24 -12.19 -4.15 -9.04
CA THR A 24 -12.75 -3.10 -9.90
C THR A 24 -13.50 -3.69 -11.09
N PHE A 25 -12.88 -4.63 -11.82
CA PHE A 25 -13.51 -5.29 -12.96
C PHE A 25 -14.67 -6.20 -12.53
N TYR A 26 -14.60 -6.83 -11.36
CA TYR A 26 -15.70 -7.62 -10.81
C TYR A 26 -16.96 -6.75 -10.58
N ILE A 27 -16.78 -5.60 -9.93
CA ILE A 27 -17.87 -4.67 -9.63
C ILE A 27 -18.39 -3.98 -10.91
N TRP A 28 -17.50 -3.66 -11.85
CA TRP A 28 -17.89 -3.17 -13.16
C TRP A 28 -18.74 -4.20 -13.92
N GLY A 29 -18.36 -5.47 -13.89
CA GLY A 29 -19.15 -6.58 -14.45
C GLY A 29 -20.52 -6.78 -13.79
N LYS A 30 -20.72 -6.30 -12.57
CA LYS A 30 -22.02 -6.26 -11.88
C LYS A 30 -22.89 -5.05 -12.27
N GLY A 31 -22.39 -4.15 -13.11
CA GLY A 31 -23.11 -2.98 -13.61
C GLY A 31 -22.81 -1.68 -12.85
N TYR A 32 -21.92 -1.69 -11.86
CA TYR A 32 -21.51 -0.48 -11.16
C TYR A 32 -20.37 0.21 -11.92
N SER A 33 -20.66 1.33 -12.57
CA SER A 33 -19.65 2.06 -13.34
C SER A 33 -18.55 2.64 -12.43
N PRO A 34 -17.26 2.41 -12.72
CA PRO A 34 -16.17 3.03 -11.98
C PRO A 34 -16.26 4.56 -11.94
N GLU A 35 -16.78 5.21 -12.99
CA GLU A 35 -16.90 6.67 -13.06
C GLU A 35 -17.87 7.28 -12.05
N GLN A 36 -18.92 6.52 -11.70
CA GLN A 36 -20.01 6.99 -10.85
C GLN A 36 -19.74 6.71 -9.38
N TYR A 37 -19.07 5.60 -9.07
CA TYR A 37 -18.89 5.12 -7.70
C TYR A 37 -17.43 5.24 -7.20
N GLU A 38 -16.54 5.76 -8.05
CA GLU A 38 -15.10 5.89 -7.77
C GLU A 38 -14.44 4.55 -7.40
N VAL A 39 -14.81 3.50 -8.14
CA VAL A 39 -14.34 2.11 -7.94
C VAL A 39 -12.95 1.98 -8.52
N GLY A 40 -12.01 1.49 -7.71
CA GLY A 40 -10.62 1.26 -8.13
C GLY A 40 -9.77 2.53 -8.18
N LEU A 41 -8.51 2.41 -7.72
CA LEU A 41 -7.57 3.53 -7.79
C LEU A 41 -7.29 3.87 -9.25
N PHE A 42 -7.51 5.14 -9.62
CA PHE A 42 -7.33 5.70 -10.97
C PHE A 42 -8.25 5.14 -12.07
N ALA A 43 -9.01 4.07 -11.85
CA ALA A 43 -9.87 3.47 -12.88
C ALA A 43 -10.94 4.45 -13.40
N SER A 44 -11.48 5.31 -12.52
CA SER A 44 -12.42 6.38 -12.91
C SER A 44 -11.83 7.33 -13.96
N TYR A 45 -10.54 7.66 -13.86
CA TYR A 45 -9.88 8.57 -14.79
C TYR A 45 -9.73 7.93 -16.18
N PHE A 46 -9.33 6.65 -16.23
CA PHE A 46 -9.20 5.92 -17.50
C PHE A 46 -10.56 5.60 -18.14
N MET A 47 -11.59 5.32 -17.33
CA MET A 47 -12.95 5.13 -17.85
C MET A 47 -13.46 6.39 -18.56
N ARG A 48 -13.28 7.57 -17.94
CA ARG A 48 -13.73 8.86 -18.53
C ARG A 48 -13.08 9.16 -19.88
N MET A 49 -11.91 8.59 -20.15
CA MET A 49 -11.21 8.71 -21.43
C MET A 49 -11.51 7.56 -22.41
N GLY A 50 -12.30 6.55 -22.01
CA GLY A 50 -12.58 5.35 -22.80
C GLY A 50 -11.40 4.37 -22.89
N LEU A 51 -10.41 4.47 -21.99
CA LEU A 51 -9.13 3.74 -22.05
C LEU A 51 -8.94 2.73 -20.91
N ILE A 52 -10.03 2.12 -20.43
CA ILE A 52 -9.99 1.22 -19.26
C ILE A 52 -9.10 -0.02 -19.44
N TYR A 53 -8.86 -0.46 -20.67
CA TYR A 53 -7.93 -1.57 -20.93
C TYR A 53 -6.46 -1.17 -20.80
N LEU A 54 -6.13 0.12 -21.01
CA LEU A 54 -4.79 0.65 -20.77
C LEU A 54 -4.50 0.89 -19.28
N TYR A 55 -5.55 1.06 -18.47
CA TYR A 55 -5.41 1.23 -17.02
C TYR A 55 -4.63 0.09 -16.38
N VAL A 56 -4.97 -1.17 -16.68
CA VAL A 56 -4.36 -2.36 -16.04
C VAL A 56 -2.84 -2.41 -16.22
N PRO A 57 -2.28 -2.41 -17.45
CA PRO A 57 -0.83 -2.49 -17.62
C PRO A 57 -0.11 -1.26 -17.06
N ILE A 58 -0.69 -0.06 -17.19
CA ILE A 58 -0.07 1.18 -16.68
C ILE A 58 -0.05 1.18 -15.15
N TYR A 59 -1.17 0.83 -14.51
CA TYR A 59 -1.29 0.82 -13.06
C TYR A 59 -0.37 -0.21 -12.41
N LEU A 60 -0.33 -1.44 -12.94
CA LEU A 60 0.59 -2.47 -12.44
C LEU A 60 2.05 -2.08 -12.67
N LEU A 61 2.38 -1.46 -13.79
CA LEU A 61 3.73 -0.93 -14.05
C LEU A 61 4.12 0.14 -13.03
N ILE A 62 3.21 1.09 -12.73
CA ILE A 62 3.44 2.12 -11.71
C ILE A 62 3.71 1.49 -10.35
N LEU A 63 2.89 0.54 -9.92
CA LEU A 63 3.09 -0.13 -8.62
C LEU A 63 4.38 -0.93 -8.58
N PHE A 64 4.75 -1.60 -9.68
CA PHE A 64 6.03 -2.31 -9.77
C PHE A 64 7.22 -1.37 -9.68
N LEU A 65 7.20 -0.25 -10.42
CA LEU A 65 8.25 0.77 -10.36
C LEU A 65 8.33 1.40 -8.97
N PHE A 66 7.18 1.67 -8.35
CA PHE A 66 7.10 2.22 -7.00
C PHE A 66 7.73 1.27 -5.97
N SER A 67 7.37 -0.03 -6.00
CA SER A 67 8.01 -1.05 -5.17
C SER A 67 9.52 -1.13 -5.39
N TYR A 68 9.96 -1.11 -6.64
CA TYR A 68 11.37 -1.18 -6.98
C TYR A 68 12.14 0.03 -6.41
N ILE A 69 11.58 1.23 -6.54
CA ILE A 69 12.18 2.47 -6.00
C ILE A 69 12.27 2.39 -4.48
N LEU A 70 11.19 2.01 -3.77
CA LEU A 70 11.20 1.89 -2.32
C LEU A 70 12.23 0.87 -1.84
N TRP A 71 12.28 -0.29 -2.48
CA TRP A 71 13.26 -1.33 -2.17
C TRP A 71 14.70 -0.84 -2.39
N ARG A 72 14.94 -0.11 -3.49
CA ARG A 72 16.25 0.47 -3.78
C ARG A 72 16.65 1.54 -2.76
N MET A 73 15.71 2.42 -2.40
CA MET A 73 15.91 3.44 -1.37
C MET A 73 16.27 2.81 -0.04
N LYS A 74 15.52 1.80 0.42
CA LYS A 74 15.82 1.07 1.66
C LYS A 74 17.25 0.56 1.68
N ARG A 75 17.70 -0.05 0.58
CA ARG A 75 19.06 -0.62 0.47
C ARG A 75 20.19 0.41 0.48
N SER A 76 19.90 1.67 0.15
CA SER A 76 20.90 2.74 0.18
C SER A 76 21.02 3.43 1.54
N LEU A 77 20.14 3.14 2.50
CA LEU A 77 20.12 3.83 3.78
C LEU A 77 21.16 3.24 4.75
N ASP A 78 21.95 4.13 5.35
CA ASP A 78 22.90 3.81 6.39
C ASP A 78 22.23 3.93 7.78
N PRO A 79 22.14 2.84 8.57
CA PRO A 79 21.56 2.88 9.89
C PRO A 79 22.33 3.77 10.89
N TYR A 80 23.55 4.21 10.59
CA TYR A 80 24.32 5.11 11.46
C TYR A 80 24.06 6.59 11.22
N SER A 81 23.48 6.96 10.07
CA SER A 81 23.14 8.34 9.71
C SER A 81 21.77 8.75 10.28
N LYS A 82 21.72 9.84 11.05
CA LYS A 82 20.44 10.38 11.59
C LYS A 82 19.46 10.79 10.49
N THR A 83 19.98 11.31 9.37
CA THR A 83 19.15 11.68 8.21
C THR A 83 18.55 10.45 7.56
N ASP A 84 19.34 9.39 7.40
CA ASP A 84 18.90 8.15 6.77
C ASP A 84 17.85 7.42 7.62
N ARG A 85 17.94 7.53 8.96
CA ARG A 85 16.88 7.05 9.86
C ARG A 85 15.56 7.79 9.72
N PHE A 86 15.61 9.11 9.50
CA PHE A 86 14.41 9.88 9.22
C PHE A 86 13.79 9.46 7.89
N ILE A 87 14.62 9.27 6.85
CA ILE A 87 14.18 8.77 5.54
C ILE A 87 13.61 7.35 5.66
N PHE A 88 14.22 6.48 6.47
CA PHE A 88 13.71 5.14 6.73
C PHE A 88 12.33 5.18 7.39
N GLY A 89 12.13 6.04 8.41
CA GLY A 89 10.83 6.24 9.04
C GLY A 89 9.78 6.71 8.04
N LEU A 90 10.13 7.64 7.15
CA LEU A 90 9.26 8.10 6.08
C LEU A 90 8.93 6.98 5.08
N LEU A 91 9.90 6.14 4.73
CA LEU A 91 9.69 4.96 3.87
C LEU A 91 8.68 4.00 4.52
N VAL A 92 8.86 3.70 5.81
CA VAL A 92 7.92 2.85 6.57
C VAL A 92 6.53 3.46 6.58
N PHE A 93 6.42 4.77 6.82
CA PHE A 93 5.14 5.47 6.76
C PHE A 93 4.47 5.33 5.39
N VAL A 94 5.21 5.54 4.30
CA VAL A 94 4.71 5.41 2.93
C VAL A 94 4.25 3.97 2.65
N VAL A 95 5.01 2.96 3.08
CA VAL A 95 4.64 1.55 2.93
C VAL A 95 3.34 1.26 3.65
N CYS A 96 3.23 1.60 4.94
CA CYS A 96 2.02 1.38 5.74
C CYS A 96 0.81 2.12 5.19
N PHE A 97 0.97 3.41 4.83
CA PHE A 97 -0.11 4.22 4.28
C PHE A 97 -0.59 3.69 2.94
N GLY A 98 0.33 3.37 2.02
CA GLY A 98 0.00 2.84 0.70
C GLY A 98 -0.73 1.50 0.80
N TYR A 99 -0.29 0.63 1.71
CA TYR A 99 -0.95 -0.63 2.01
C TYR A 99 -2.39 -0.45 2.50
N ALA A 100 -2.56 0.40 3.51
CA ALA A 100 -3.87 0.68 4.08
C ALA A 100 -4.80 1.29 3.04
N LYS A 101 -4.31 2.21 2.20
CA LYS A 101 -5.10 2.78 1.11
C LYS A 101 -5.53 1.75 0.07
N LEU A 102 -4.63 0.90 -0.41
CA LEU A 102 -4.97 -0.15 -1.38
C LEU A 102 -6.00 -1.12 -0.82
N LEU A 103 -5.80 -1.58 0.42
CA LEU A 103 -6.72 -2.51 1.06
C LEU A 103 -8.10 -1.88 1.30
N THR A 104 -8.14 -0.62 1.75
CA THR A 104 -9.39 0.14 1.90
C THR A 104 -10.15 0.20 0.57
N VAL A 105 -9.48 0.49 -0.55
CA VAL A 105 -10.13 0.56 -1.87
C VAL A 105 -10.65 -0.82 -2.29
N ILE A 106 -9.86 -1.88 -2.14
CA ILE A 106 -10.29 -3.26 -2.45
C ILE A 106 -11.54 -3.63 -1.66
N VAL A 107 -11.54 -3.38 -0.35
CA VAL A 107 -12.68 -3.69 0.52
C VAL A 107 -13.89 -2.83 0.16
N SER A 108 -13.69 -1.54 -0.11
CA SER A 108 -14.76 -0.63 -0.53
C SER A 108 -15.38 -1.06 -1.86
N ASN A 109 -14.60 -1.54 -2.81
CA ASN A 109 -15.11 -2.10 -4.07
C ASN A 109 -16.00 -3.31 -3.77
N VAL A 110 -15.50 -4.28 -3.00
CA VAL A 110 -16.25 -5.51 -2.67
C VAL A 110 -17.55 -5.23 -1.92
N LEU A 111 -17.55 -4.23 -1.02
CA LEU A 111 -18.72 -3.86 -0.22
C LEU A 111 -19.62 -2.81 -0.88
N LEU A 112 -19.30 -2.34 -2.09
CA LEU A 112 -20.08 -1.33 -2.80
C LEU A 112 -21.59 -1.63 -2.85
N PRO A 113 -22.05 -2.87 -3.15
CA PRO A 113 -23.48 -3.18 -3.15
C PRO A 113 -24.14 -2.92 -1.78
N ARG A 114 -23.45 -3.27 -0.68
CA ARG A 114 -23.94 -3.08 0.69
C ARG A 114 -23.99 -1.62 1.11
N TYR A 115 -23.09 -0.79 0.56
CA TYR A 115 -23.15 0.66 0.78
C TYR A 115 -24.35 1.29 0.08
N ILE A 116 -24.67 0.84 -1.13
CA ILE A 116 -25.81 1.34 -1.90
C ILE A 116 -27.14 0.93 -1.25
N GLU A 117 -27.21 -0.29 -0.69
CA GLU A 117 -28.35 -0.77 0.10
C GLU A 117 -28.50 -0.05 1.45
N GLY A 118 -27.55 0.81 1.85
CA GLY A 118 -27.56 1.49 3.15
C GLY A 118 -27.32 0.55 4.35
N ALA A 119 -26.95 -0.71 4.11
CA ALA A 119 -26.73 -1.71 5.15
C ALA A 119 -25.49 -1.42 6.00
N VAL A 120 -24.51 -0.70 5.45
CA VAL A 120 -23.23 -0.39 6.11
C VAL A 120 -22.77 1.02 5.75
N SER A 121 -22.22 1.76 6.73
CA SER A 121 -21.60 3.06 6.49
C SER A 121 -20.23 2.91 5.83
N ARG A 122 -20.09 3.44 4.61
CA ARG A 122 -18.82 3.45 3.86
C ARG A 122 -17.69 4.09 4.66
N GLN A 123 -17.92 5.26 5.27
CA GLN A 123 -16.90 5.99 6.03
C GLN A 123 -16.39 5.20 7.23
N LEU A 124 -17.29 4.55 7.99
CA LEU A 124 -16.90 3.76 9.15
C LEU A 124 -16.08 2.53 8.75
N VAL A 125 -16.47 1.85 7.66
CA VAL A 125 -15.71 0.70 7.16
C VAL A 125 -14.35 1.13 6.64
N GLU A 126 -14.28 2.18 5.82
CA GLU A 126 -13.02 2.68 5.27
C GLU A 126 -12.04 3.06 6.38
N LEU A 127 -12.50 3.77 7.41
CA LEU A 127 -11.70 4.14 8.57
C LEU A 127 -11.25 2.89 9.37
N SER A 128 -12.16 1.95 9.60
CA SER A 128 -11.85 0.73 10.36
C SER A 128 -10.82 -0.13 9.66
N VAL A 129 -10.99 -0.36 8.35
CA VAL A 129 -10.04 -1.11 7.51
C VAL A 129 -8.69 -0.41 7.49
N PHE A 130 -8.68 0.91 7.34
CA PHE A 130 -7.45 1.69 7.32
C PHE A 130 -6.66 1.53 8.64
N ILE A 131 -7.33 1.74 9.78
CA ILE A 131 -6.71 1.62 11.10
C ILE A 131 -6.17 0.20 11.33
N VAL A 132 -7.00 -0.82 11.10
CA VAL A 132 -6.61 -2.22 11.29
C VAL A 132 -5.42 -2.59 10.42
N CYS A 133 -5.42 -2.15 9.15
CA CYS A 133 -4.34 -2.43 8.22
C CYS A 133 -3.03 -1.75 8.65
N VAL A 134 -3.06 -0.48 9.08
CA VAL A 134 -1.87 0.20 9.59
C VAL A 134 -1.29 -0.55 10.80
N PHE A 135 -2.12 -0.94 11.77
CA PHE A 135 -1.66 -1.70 12.94
C PHE A 135 -1.06 -3.05 12.56
N GLN A 136 -1.72 -3.79 11.67
CA GLN A 136 -1.21 -5.07 11.17
C GLN A 136 0.12 -4.91 10.44
N MET A 137 0.27 -3.88 9.61
CA MET A 137 1.51 -3.64 8.87
C MET A 137 2.66 -3.26 9.79
N VAL A 138 2.43 -2.36 10.75
CA VAL A 138 3.44 -1.99 11.74
C VAL A 138 3.88 -3.21 12.55
N TRP A 139 2.94 -4.06 12.96
CA TRP A 139 3.24 -5.30 13.65
C TRP A 139 4.05 -6.27 12.78
N PHE A 140 3.68 -6.43 11.51
CA PHE A 140 4.35 -7.32 10.55
C PHE A 140 5.81 -6.92 10.30
N ILE A 141 6.10 -5.62 10.18
CA ILE A 141 7.46 -5.12 9.92
C ILE A 141 8.26 -4.80 11.19
N ARG A 142 7.72 -5.08 12.38
CA ARG A 142 8.32 -4.74 13.69
C ARG A 142 9.79 -5.17 13.82
N ASP A 143 10.13 -6.37 13.38
CA ASP A 143 11.50 -6.89 13.52
C ASP A 143 12.48 -6.15 12.60
N ALA A 144 12.04 -5.76 11.40
CA ALA A 144 12.82 -4.92 10.49
C ALA A 144 13.00 -3.50 11.06
N LEU A 145 11.96 -2.95 11.70
CA LEU A 145 12.02 -1.65 12.36
C LEU A 145 13.01 -1.68 13.52
N THR A 146 12.86 -2.64 14.44
CA THR A 146 13.71 -2.73 15.64
C THR A 146 15.16 -3.03 15.30
N SER A 147 15.44 -3.88 14.31
CA SER A 147 16.82 -4.16 13.88
C SER A 147 17.50 -2.93 13.26
N PHE A 148 16.78 -2.14 12.44
CA PHE A 148 17.35 -0.94 11.82
C PHE A 148 17.67 0.15 12.85
N TYR A 149 16.80 0.37 13.84
CA TYR A 149 17.05 1.36 14.91
C TYR A 149 18.01 0.85 15.99
N ARG A 150 18.07 -0.46 16.31
CA ARG A 150 19.04 -0.98 17.30
C ARG A 150 20.50 -0.93 16.86
N ALA A 151 20.76 -0.89 15.56
CA ALA A 151 22.10 -0.68 15.03
C ALA A 151 22.70 0.69 15.48
N GLU A 152 21.85 1.64 15.92
CA GLU A 152 22.24 2.87 16.61
C GLU A 152 22.97 2.61 17.93
N GLU A 153 22.33 1.82 18.81
CA GLU A 153 22.76 1.64 20.20
C GLU A 153 24.12 0.93 20.28
N THR A 154 24.36 -0.05 19.41
CA THR A 154 25.62 -0.82 19.39
C THR A 154 26.77 -0.08 18.70
N GLY A 155 26.47 0.85 17.78
CA GLY A 155 27.49 1.66 17.10
C GLY A 155 27.95 2.89 17.88
N GLU A 156 27.13 3.40 18.80
CA GLU A 156 27.53 4.45 19.74
C GLU A 156 28.42 3.90 20.86
N GLU A 157 28.17 2.68 21.36
CA GLU A 157 29.01 2.04 22.40
C GLU A 157 30.45 1.76 21.93
N THR A 158 30.71 1.64 20.63
CA THR A 158 32.07 1.37 20.10
C THR A 158 32.88 2.64 19.83
N LYS A 159 32.29 3.83 19.96
CA LYS A 159 32.95 5.13 19.71
C LYS A 159 33.24 5.94 20.98
N THR A 160 32.91 5.41 22.15
CA THR A 160 33.32 5.90 23.48
C THR A 160 34.49 5.11 24.02
#